data_AF-A0A402CMZ6-F1
#
_entry.id   AF-A0A402CMZ6-F1
#
_cell.length_a   1.000
_cell.length_b   1.000
_cell.length_c   1.000
_cell.angle_alpha   90.00
_cell.angle_beta   90.00
_cell.angle_gamma   90.00
#
_symmetry.space_group_name_H-M   'P 1'
#
loop_
_entity.id
_entity.type
_entity.pdbx_description
1 polymer ?
#
loop_
_entity_poly.entity_id
_entity_poly.type
_entity_poly.pdbx_seq_one_letter_code
_entity_poly.pdbx_strand_id
1 'polypeptide(L)' 'MAGKDQGRGNIIVGKSADLIVLDRNIFDIPAEEVGDIKVLRIVFEGRTVYLAESGSVVDPRGDYLYTP' A
#
# COMPACT_ATOMS: atom_id res chain seq x y z
N MET A 1 -2.50 -23.57 12.14
CA MET A 1 -3.18 -22.90 11.01
C MET A 1 -3.55 -21.49 11.46
N ALA A 2 -2.82 -20.46 11.01
CA ALA A 2 -3.08 -19.09 11.44
C ALA A 2 -3.88 -18.36 10.36
N GLY A 3 -5.22 -18.41 10.46
CA GLY A 3 -6.11 -17.54 9.68
C GLY A 3 -6.04 -16.11 10.25
N LYS A 4 -5.27 -15.24 9.61
CA LYS A 4 -5.21 -13.79 9.92
C LYS A 4 -6.38 -13.07 9.24
N ASP A 5 -7.61 -13.41 9.60
CA ASP A 5 -8.80 -12.98 8.84
C ASP A 5 -9.65 -11.87 9.46
N GLN A 6 -9.28 -11.31 10.62
CA GLN A 6 -10.21 -10.39 11.31
C GLN A 6 -9.92 -8.88 11.09
N GLY A 7 -8.74 -8.53 10.55
CA GLY A 7 -8.27 -7.14 10.53
C GLY A 7 -7.86 -6.55 9.19
N ARG A 8 -7.59 -7.35 8.15
CA ARG A 8 -7.00 -6.88 6.89
C ARG A 8 -7.86 -7.30 5.70
N GLY A 9 -7.98 -6.43 4.71
CA GLY A 9 -8.76 -6.68 3.48
C GLY A 9 -10.15 -6.04 3.44
N ASN A 10 -10.54 -5.23 4.44
CA ASN A 10 -11.83 -4.52 4.45
C ASN A 10 -11.62 -3.05 4.81
N ILE A 11 -12.10 -2.14 3.95
CA ILE A 11 -12.10 -0.69 4.20
C ILE A 11 -13.39 -0.35 4.96
N ILE A 12 -13.32 -0.33 6.29
CA ILE A 12 -14.46 -0.06 7.18
C ILE A 12 -14.05 0.99 8.22
N VAL A 13 -14.94 1.95 8.49
CA VAL A 13 -14.76 2.94 9.57
C VAL A 13 -14.53 2.23 10.91
N GLY A 14 -13.44 2.57 11.61
CA GLY A 14 -13.04 1.95 12.88
C GLY A 14 -12.04 0.80 12.77
N LYS A 15 -11.58 0.44 11.56
CA LYS A 15 -10.45 -0.49 11.35
C LYS A 15 -9.19 0.23 10.88
N SER A 16 -8.04 -0.44 11.03
CA SER A 16 -6.77 0.02 10.46
C SER A 16 -6.92 0.17 8.95
N ALA A 17 -6.69 1.37 8.44
CA ALA A 17 -6.69 1.64 7.01
C ALA A 17 -5.32 1.25 6.42
N ASP A 18 -5.23 -0.01 6.01
CA ASP A 18 -4.09 -0.57 5.28
C ASP A 18 -4.49 -0.74 3.81
N LEU A 19 -3.97 0.11 2.91
CA LEU A 19 -4.26 0.04 1.48
C LEU A 19 -3.09 0.53 0.62
N ILE A 20 -3.09 0.10 -0.65
CA ILE A 20 -2.11 0.47 -1.67
C ILE A 20 -2.85 1.06 -2.86
N VAL A 21 -2.34 2.16 -3.40
CA VAL A 21 -2.85 2.79 -4.62
C VAL A 21 -1.90 2.47 -5.76
N LEU A 22 -2.43 1.92 -6.84
CA LEU A 22 -1.71 1.53 -8.05
C LEU A 22 -2.05 2.48 -9.18
N ASP A 23 -1.16 2.62 -10.16
CA ASP A 23 -1.40 3.44 -11.35
C ASP A 23 -2.39 2.81 -12.34
N ARG A 24 -2.57 1.49 -12.28
CA ARG A 24 -3.48 0.71 -13.12
C ARG A 24 -4.20 -0.35 -12.30
N ASN A 25 -5.40 -0.72 -12.76
CA ASN A 25 -6.14 -1.84 -12.20
C ASN A 25 -5.53 -3.16 -12.67
N ILE A 26 -5.06 -3.99 -11.73
CA ILE A 26 -4.44 -5.29 -12.01
C ILE A 26 -5.41 -6.28 -12.68
N PHE A 27 -6.72 -6.08 -12.56
CA PHE A 27 -7.74 -6.95 -13.15
C PHE A 27 -8.04 -6.61 -14.61
N ASP A 28 -7.61 -5.44 -15.09
CA ASP A 28 -7.88 -4.95 -16.43
C ASP A 28 -6.67 -5.10 -17.38
N ILE A 29 -5.55 -5.68 -16.90
CA ILE A 29 -4.31 -5.83 -17.66
C ILE A 29 -3.89 -7.31 -17.80
N PRO A 30 -3.07 -7.65 -18.81
CA PRO A 30 -2.44 -8.98 -18.90
C PRO A 30 -1.56 -9.28 -17.68
N ALA A 31 -1.49 -10.55 -17.30
CA ALA A 31 -0.73 -10.99 -16.12
C ALA A 31 0.77 -10.69 -16.24
N GLU A 32 1.29 -10.69 -17.47
CA GLU A 32 2.68 -10.39 -17.79
C GLU A 32 3.03 -8.91 -17.49
N GLU A 33 2.05 -8.02 -17.55
CA GLU A 33 2.24 -6.57 -17.32
C GLU A 33 2.09 -6.17 -15.84
N VAL A 34 1.67 -7.09 -14.97
CA VAL A 34 1.48 -6.81 -13.53
C VAL A 34 2.79 -6.37 -12.86
N GLY A 35 3.93 -6.89 -13.33
CA GLY A 35 5.25 -6.48 -12.83
C GLY A 35 5.62 -5.03 -13.14
N ASP A 36 4.99 -4.43 -14.15
CA ASP A 36 5.26 -3.05 -14.60
C ASP A 36 4.35 -2.01 -13.94
N ILE A 37 3.43 -2.44 -13.07
CA ILE A 37 2.55 -1.53 -12.34
C ILE A 37 3.36 -0.72 -11.34
N LYS A 38 3.04 0.57 -11.28
CA LYS A 38 3.64 1.49 -10.31
C LYS A 38 2.76 1.62 -9.09
N VAL A 39 3.38 1.50 -7.92
CA VAL A 39 2.76 1.90 -6.66
C VAL A 39 2.80 3.42 -6.58
N LEU A 40 1.64 4.07 -6.45
CA LEU A 40 1.53 5.51 -6.31
C LEU A 40 1.57 5.95 -4.84
N ARG A 41 0.95 5.16 -3.96
CA ARG A 41 0.84 5.47 -2.54
C ARG A 41 0.67 4.21 -1.70
N ILE A 42 1.30 4.19 -0.53
CA ILE A 42 1.04 3.17 0.50
C ILE A 42 0.49 3.88 1.73
N VAL A 43 -0.64 3.42 2.22
CA VAL A 43 -1.26 3.87 3.47
C VAL A 43 -1.27 2.69 4.44
N PHE A 44 -0.72 2.92 5.63
CA PHE A 44 -0.64 1.94 6.71
C PHE A 44 -1.15 2.58 8.00
N GLU A 45 -2.07 1.92 8.70
CA GLU A 45 -2.72 2.48 9.90
C GLU A 45 -3.29 3.89 9.69
N GLY A 46 -3.78 4.19 8.48
CA GLY A 46 -4.32 5.51 8.11
C GLY A 46 -3.25 6.59 7.85
N ARG A 47 -1.96 6.27 7.92
CA ARG A 47 -0.86 7.18 7.61
C ARG A 47 -0.25 6.84 6.26
N THR A 48 0.11 7.86 5.49
CA THR A 48 0.85 7.64 4.23
C THR A 48 2.31 7.42 4.55
N VAL A 49 2.80 6.24 4.19
CA VAL A 49 4.19 5.81 4.42
C VAL A 49 5.01 5.83 3.14
N TYR A 50 4.35 5.93 1.99
CA TYR A 50 5.01 6.12 0.70
C TYR A 50 4.13 6.96 -0.23
N LEU A 51 4.74 7.90 -0.95
CA LEU A 51 4.12 8.66 -2.01
C LEU A 51 5.10 8.83 -3.19
N ALA A 52 4.73 8.32 -4.35
CA ALA A 52 5.60 8.31 -5.53
C ALA A 52 6.02 9.73 -5.96
N GLU A 53 5.15 10.73 -5.82
CA GLU A 53 5.45 12.13 -6.14
C GLU A 53 6.56 12.72 -5.27
N SER A 54 6.67 12.29 -4.01
CA SER A 54 7.70 12.75 -3.08
C SER A 54 8.94 11.86 -3.10
N GLY A 55 8.84 10.63 -3.59
CA GLY A 55 9.90 9.61 -3.50
C GLY A 55 10.26 9.18 -2.07
N SER A 56 9.63 9.75 -1.04
CA SER A 56 9.95 9.48 0.36
C SER A 56 9.24 8.21 0.85
N VAL A 57 10.00 7.35 1.55
CA VAL A 57 9.48 6.22 2.31
C VAL A 57 9.68 6.52 3.79
N VAL A 58 8.61 6.44 4.56
CA VAL A 58 8.58 6.71 6.01
C VAL A 58 8.14 5.44 6.71
N ASP A 59 8.92 4.94 7.67
CA ASP A 59 8.46 3.83 8.51
C ASP A 59 7.23 4.28 9.31
N PRO A 60 6.18 3.45 9.42
CA PRO A 60 4.99 3.79 10.20
C PRO A 60 5.26 4.11 11.69
N ARG A 61 6.44 3.73 12.22
CA ARG A 61 6.94 4.03 13.57
C ARG A 61 7.70 5.36 13.66
N GLY A 62 7.93 6.04 12.53
CA GLY A 62 8.55 7.36 12.46
C GLY A 62 10.02 7.39 12.02
N ASP A 63 10.61 6.24 11.71
CA ASP A 63 12.00 6.15 11.23
C ASP A 63 12.05 6.30 9.70
N TYR A 64 12.95 7.12 9.15
CA TYR A 64 13.10 7.22 7.70
C TYR A 64 13.82 5.98 7.16
N LEU A 65 13.08 5.11 6.46
CA LEU A 65 13.61 3.93 5.80
C LEU A 65 13.69 4.20 4.31
N TYR A 66 14.83 4.76 3.88
CA TYR A 66 15.22 4.96 2.48
C TYR A 66 14.63 6.18 1.75
N THR A 67 15.52 6.94 1.13
CA THR A 67 15.25 7.92 0.07
C THR A 67 15.94 7.35 -1.17
N PRO A 68 15.25 7.20 -2.32
CA PRO A 68 15.86 6.68 -3.55
C PRO A 68 17.06 7.51 -4.01
#